data_AF-A0A1V4A8V6-F1
#
_entry.id   AF-A0A1V4A8V6-F1
#
_cell.length_a   1.000
_cell.length_b   1.000
_cell.length_c   1.000
_cell.angle_alpha   90.00
_cell.angle_beta   90.00
_cell.angle_gamma   90.00
#
_symmetry.space_group_name_H-M   'P 1'
#
loop_
_entity.id
_entity.type
_entity.pdbx_description
1 polymer ?
#
loop_
_entity_poly.entity_id
_entity_poly.type
_entity_poly.pdbx_seq_one_letter_code
_entity_poly.pdbx_strand_id
1 'polypeptide(L)'
;ADLSFFTSPLSESIRDEGRSEGRAQDILRLLDGRGVPLLDADRDRITHCHDLDVLSRWFGRAITATTAEEVFADAPTGTPTGTTPGGQPQS
;
A
#
# COMPACT_ATOMS: atom_id res chain seq x y z
N ALA A 1 19.99 -36.53 8.19
CA ALA A 1 18.53 -36.44 8.37
C ALA A 1 18.06 -35.31 7.48
N ASP A 2 17.22 -35.63 6.49
CA ASP A 2 16.74 -34.67 5.51
C ASP A 2 15.62 -33.83 6.13
N LEU A 3 15.92 -32.56 6.44
CA LEU A 3 14.97 -31.62 7.04
C LEU A 3 13.91 -31.14 6.03
N SER A 4 13.97 -31.62 4.79
CA SER A 4 12.98 -31.36 3.74
C SER A 4 11.55 -31.79 4.13
N PHE A 5 11.41 -32.72 5.07
CA PHE A 5 10.11 -33.22 5.54
C PHE A 5 9.29 -32.16 6.30
N PHE A 6 9.93 -31.15 6.91
CA PHE A 6 9.25 -30.10 7.68
C PHE A 6 9.01 -28.81 6.88
N THR A 7 9.60 -28.71 5.68
CA THR A 7 9.34 -27.63 4.73
C THR A 7 8.30 -28.11 3.73
N SER A 8 7.11 -28.43 4.23
CA SER A 8 5.94 -28.64 3.37
C SER A 8 5.50 -27.30 2.77
N PRO A 9 4.92 -27.26 1.56
CA PRO A 9 4.37 -26.04 0.95
C PRO A 9 3.33 -25.33 1.82
N LEU A 10 2.69 -26.05 2.76
CA LEU A 10 1.80 -25.49 3.77
C LEU A 10 2.55 -24.58 4.78
N SER A 11 3.81 -24.90 5.08
CA SER A 11 4.68 -24.11 5.95
C SER A 11 5.07 -22.76 5.34
N GLU A 12 5.16 -22.69 4.00
CA GLU A 12 5.45 -21.45 3.27
C GLU A 12 4.19 -20.59 3.17
N SER A 13 3.03 -21.17 2.84
CA SER A 13 1.78 -20.40 2.75
C SER A 13 1.37 -19.77 4.09
N ILE A 14 1.58 -20.45 5.23
CA ILE A 14 1.30 -19.88 6.55
C ILE A 14 2.25 -18.74 6.91
N ARG A 15 3.51 -18.78 6.46
CA ARG A 15 4.46 -17.69 6.71
C ARG A 15 4.17 -16.47 5.86
N ASP A 16 3.75 -16.64 4.62
CA ASP A 16 3.41 -15.52 3.76
C ASP A 16 2.12 -14.84 4.21
N GLU A 17 1.11 -15.61 4.65
CA GLU A 17 -0.11 -15.07 5.27
C GLU A 17 0.20 -14.26 6.54
N GLY A 18 1.06 -14.82 7.42
CA GLY A 18 1.48 -14.09 8.63
C GLY A 18 2.25 -12.79 8.34
N ARG A 19 2.90 -12.67 7.17
CA ARG A 19 3.54 -11.41 6.76
C ARG A 19 2.54 -10.41 6.23
N SER A 20 1.55 -10.81 5.42
CA SER A 20 0.50 -9.90 4.93
C SER A 20 -0.35 -9.36 6.07
N GLU A 21 -0.82 -10.24 6.96
CA GLU A 21 -1.59 -9.84 8.14
C GLU A 21 -0.79 -8.91 9.06
N GLY A 22 0.49 -9.21 9.28
CA GLY A 22 1.38 -8.36 10.06
C GLY A 22 1.56 -6.97 9.45
N ARG A 23 1.69 -6.89 8.11
CA ARG A 23 1.83 -5.61 7.41
C ARG A 23 0.54 -4.79 7.40
N ALA A 24 -0.61 -5.43 7.24
CA ALA A 24 -1.90 -4.79 7.35
C ALA A 24 -2.08 -4.15 8.75
N GLN A 25 -1.74 -4.88 9.82
CA GLN A 25 -1.78 -4.37 11.19
C GLN A 25 -0.82 -3.21 11.43
N ASP A 26 0.40 -3.26 10.87
CA ASP A 26 1.37 -2.17 10.95
C ASP A 26 0.82 -0.86 10.36
N ILE A 27 0.15 -0.94 9.20
CA ILE A 27 -0.47 0.23 8.54
C ILE A 27 -1.60 0.80 9.41
N LEU A 28 -2.47 -0.05 9.95
CA LEU A 28 -3.57 0.38 10.82
C LEU A 28 -3.04 1.09 12.08
N ARG A 29 -2.01 0.53 12.72
CA ARG A 29 -1.38 1.13 13.90
C ARG A 29 -0.70 2.46 13.56
N LEU A 30 -0.07 2.57 12.40
CA LEU A 30 0.57 3.80 11.95
C LEU A 30 -0.46 4.93 11.74
N LEU A 31 -1.59 4.62 11.10
CA LEU A 31 -2.66 5.58 10.85
C LEU A 31 -3.37 6.00 12.15
N ASP A 32 -3.58 5.06 13.06
CA ASP A 32 -4.10 5.32 14.41
C ASP A 32 -3.17 6.26 15.21
N GLY A 33 -1.86 5.96 15.24
CA GLY A 33 -0.86 6.81 15.91
C GLY A 33 -0.72 8.20 15.31
N ARG A 34 -1.08 8.37 14.03
CA ARG A 34 -1.11 9.66 13.34
C ARG A 34 -2.43 10.41 13.55
N GLY A 35 -3.46 9.76 14.09
CA GLY A 35 -4.79 10.33 14.23
C GLY A 35 -5.55 10.44 12.91
N VAL A 36 -5.21 9.61 11.92
CA VAL A 36 -5.94 9.56 10.65
C VAL A 36 -7.19 8.70 10.84
N PRO A 37 -8.41 9.28 10.75
CA PRO A 37 -9.62 8.50 10.89
C PRO A 37 -9.79 7.57 9.69
N LEU A 38 -9.91 6.28 9.99
CA LEU A 38 -10.23 5.24 9.01
C LEU A 38 -11.67 4.80 9.18
N LEU A 39 -12.40 4.68 8.08
CA LEU A 39 -13.71 4.06 8.05
C LEU A 39 -13.57 2.53 8.17
N ASP A 40 -14.61 1.84 8.61
CA ASP A 40 -14.60 0.38 8.68
C ASP A 40 -14.28 -0.26 7.31
N ALA A 41 -14.79 0.33 6.22
CA ALA A 41 -14.48 -0.11 4.86
C ALA A 41 -12.99 0.01 4.51
N ASP A 42 -12.29 1.04 5.01
CA ASP A 42 -10.85 1.21 4.79
C ASP A 42 -10.05 0.17 5.58
N ARG A 43 -10.48 -0.10 6.82
CA ARG A 43 -9.86 -1.12 7.67
C ARG A 43 -10.01 -2.50 7.04
N ASP A 44 -11.22 -2.83 6.61
CA ASP A 44 -11.56 -4.08 5.94
C ASP A 44 -10.71 -4.29 4.67
N ARG A 45 -10.57 -3.23 3.86
CA ARG A 45 -9.72 -3.23 2.66
C ARG A 45 -8.25 -3.51 2.99
N ILE A 46 -7.72 -2.95 4.07
CA ILE A 46 -6.34 -3.19 4.50
C ILE A 46 -6.16 -4.63 4.99
N THR A 47 -7.07 -5.14 5.81
CA THR A 47 -6.99 -6.50 6.38
C THR A 47 -7.25 -7.61 5.35
N HIS A 48 -8.07 -7.36 4.34
CA HIS A 48 -8.33 -8.32 3.26
C HIS A 48 -7.30 -8.24 2.12
N CYS A 49 -6.33 -7.31 2.17
CA CYS A 49 -5.26 -7.24 1.19
C CYS A 49 -4.13 -8.21 1.57
N HIS A 50 -3.87 -9.18 0.70
CA HIS A 50 -2.81 -10.19 0.87
C HIS A 50 -1.60 -9.91 -0.03
N ASP A 51 -1.62 -8.79 -0.75
CA ASP A 51 -0.55 -8.36 -1.65
C ASP A 51 0.45 -7.50 -0.88
N LEU A 52 1.61 -8.07 -0.58
CA LEU A 52 2.68 -7.40 0.17
C LEU A 52 3.20 -6.14 -0.53
N ASP A 53 3.17 -6.07 -1.87
CA ASP A 53 3.64 -4.92 -2.62
C ASP A 53 2.66 -3.76 -2.48
N VAL A 54 1.35 -4.06 -2.56
CA VAL A 54 0.27 -3.10 -2.27
C VAL A 54 0.37 -2.58 -0.83
N LEU A 55 0.49 -3.49 0.15
CA LEU A 55 0.62 -3.13 1.56
C LEU A 55 1.87 -2.27 1.82
N SER A 56 3.00 -2.58 1.17
CA SER A 56 4.23 -1.79 1.31
C SER A 56 4.07 -0.37 0.76
N ARG A 57 3.38 -0.20 -0.38
CA ARG A 57 3.07 1.12 -0.94
C ARG A 57 2.15 1.92 -0.02
N TRP A 58 1.10 1.31 0.52
CA TRP A 58 0.21 1.95 1.49
C TRP A 58 0.95 2.34 2.76
N PHE A 59 1.82 1.47 3.28
CA PHE A 59 2.66 1.78 4.43
C PHE A 59 3.55 3.00 4.18
N GLY A 60 4.24 3.05 3.04
CA GLY A 60 5.08 4.20 2.66
C GLY A 60 4.28 5.51 2.58
N ARG A 61 3.05 5.46 2.07
CA ARG A 61 2.18 6.64 1.99
C ARG A 61 1.60 7.03 3.33
N ALA A 62 1.24 6.09 4.20
CA ALA A 62 0.73 6.35 5.54
C ALA A 62 1.71 7.17 6.41
N ILE A 63 3.02 7.11 6.11
CA ILE A 63 4.05 7.93 6.77
C ILE A 63 3.88 9.43 6.47
N THR A 64 3.31 9.81 5.33
CA THR A 64 3.14 11.22 4.92
C THR A 64 1.68 11.65 4.79
N ALA A 65 0.77 10.72 4.51
CA ALA A 65 -0.65 10.94 4.30
C ALA A 65 -1.31 11.55 5.53
N THR A 66 -2.17 12.54 5.32
CA THR A 66 -3.01 13.12 6.37
C THR A 66 -4.42 12.54 6.40
N THR A 67 -4.78 11.77 5.37
CA THR A 67 -6.11 11.17 5.19
C THR A 67 -6.01 9.73 4.68
N ALA A 68 -7.06 8.94 4.89
CA ALA A 68 -7.15 7.58 4.37
C ALA A 68 -7.08 7.54 2.83
N GLU A 69 -7.72 8.50 2.15
CA GLU A 69 -7.71 8.59 0.70
C GLU A 69 -6.30 8.73 0.12
N GLU A 70 -5.42 9.51 0.76
CA GLU A 70 -4.02 9.65 0.34
C GLU A 70 -3.22 8.35 0.47
N VAL A 71 -3.58 7.48 1.42
CA VAL A 71 -2.95 6.15 1.58
C VAL A 71 -3.31 5.27 0.38
N PHE A 72 -4.59 5.27 0.01
CA PHE A 72 -5.13 4.42 -1.05
C PHE A 72 -5.02 5.00 -2.46
N ALA A 73 -4.75 6.30 -2.60
CA ALA A 73 -4.67 6.98 -3.87
C ALA A 73 -3.66 6.28 -4.77
N ASP A 74 -4.09 5.64 -5.86
CA ASP A 74 -3.13 5.23 -6.89
C ASP A 74 -2.41 6.51 -7.33
N ALA A 75 -1.07 6.50 -7.35
CA ALA A 75 -0.35 7.73 -7.66
C ALA A 75 -0.91 8.22 -8.99
N PRO A 76 -1.42 9.47 -9.11
CA PRO A 76 -1.92 9.92 -10.39
C PRO A 76 -0.77 9.73 -11.35
N THR A 77 -0.99 8.92 -12.39
CA THR A 77 -0.11 8.89 -13.55
C THR A 77 0.04 10.33 -13.98
N GLY A 78 1.16 10.93 -13.60
CA GLY A 78 1.46 12.30 -13.96
C GLY A 78 1.71 12.32 -15.46
N THR A 79 0.72 12.77 -16.22
CA THR A 79 0.96 13.49 -17.47
C THR A 79 0.60 14.96 -17.27
N PRO A 80 1.50 15.77 -16.70
CA PRO A 80 1.45 17.20 -16.93
C PRO A 80 1.99 17.49 -18.34
N THR A 81 1.11 17.54 -19.35
CA THR A 81 1.42 18.22 -20.62
C THR A 81 0.30 19.16 -21.02
N GLY A 82 0.01 20.11 -20.13
CA GLY A 82 -0.68 21.34 -20.47
C GLY A 82 0.28 22.51 -20.28
N THR A 83 1.24 22.71 -21.17
CA THR A 83 2.03 23.96 -21.32
C THR A 83 2.76 23.91 -22.67
N THR A 84 2.17 24.52 -23.70
CA THR A 84 2.93 25.27 -24.69
C THR A 84 2.41 26.71 -24.65
N PRO A 85 3.17 27.65 -24.09
CA PRO A 85 2.92 29.07 -24.25
C PRO A 85 3.55 29.56 -25.55
N GLY A 86 2.93 30.56 -26.18
CA GLY A 86 3.59 31.42 -27.13
C GLY A 86 3.55 30.93 -28.57
N GLY A 87 2.58 31.46 -29.31
CA GLY A 87 2.67 31.51 -30.76
C GLY A 87 3.93 32.28 -31.18
N GLN A 88 4.62 31.75 -32.17
CA GLN A 88 5.61 32.49 -32.94
C GLN A 88 5.03 32.65 -34.35
N PRO A 89 4.70 33.87 -34.80
CA PRO A 89 4.43 34.11 -36.21
C PRO A 89 5.75 33.93 -36.96
N GLN A 90 5.76 32.97 -37.88
CA GLN A 90 6.84 32.74 -38.82
C GLN A 90 6.79 33.82 -39.91
N SER A 91 7.82 34.67 -39.93
CA SER A 91 8.11 35.68 -40.97
C SER A 91 8.93 35.08 -42.11
#